data_AF-A0AAJ1D0D0-F1
#
_entry.id   AF-A0AAJ1D0D0-F1
#
_cell.length_a   1.000
_cell.length_b   1.000
_cell.length_c   1.000
_cell.angle_alpha   90.00
_cell.angle_beta   90.00
_cell.angle_gamma   90.00
#
_symmetry.space_group_name_H-M   'P 1'
#
loop_
_entity.id
_entity.type
_entity.pdbx_description
1 polymer ?
#
loop_
_entity_poly.entity_id
_entity_poly.type
_entity_poly.pdbx_seq_one_letter_code
_entity_poly.pdbx_strand_id
1 'polypeptide(L)'
;MRRFANGGITFYLLEPGESGPDLNKEYLYIPGYMIKPVDGGWKTSHRAINHRDWQPLSDRLFSSENEAFNFAHEHFLEEQRNSERLLPGWKSV
;
A
#
# COMPACT_ATOMS: atom_id res chain seq x y z
N MET A 1 -2.10 -14.65 2.82
CA MET A 1 -1.99 -13.22 2.51
C MET A 1 -3.39 -12.70 2.32
N ARG A 2 -3.83 -11.77 3.16
CA ARG A 2 -5.13 -11.13 3.06
C ARG A 2 -5.03 -9.91 2.14
N ARG A 3 -6.11 -9.61 1.43
CA ARG A 3 -6.19 -8.48 0.50
C ARG A 3 -7.40 -7.65 0.81
N PHE A 4 -7.22 -6.33 0.89
CA PHE A 4 -8.29 -5.36 1.00
C PHE A 4 -8.18 -4.41 -0.19
N ALA A 5 -9.23 -4.31 -1.02
CA ALA A 5 -9.23 -3.44 -2.19
C ALA A 5 -10.12 -2.22 -1.93
N ASN A 6 -9.60 -1.01 -2.18
CA ASN A 6 -10.33 0.24 -2.05
C ASN A 6 -9.92 1.21 -3.16
N GLY A 7 -10.88 1.80 -3.88
CA GLY A 7 -10.62 2.83 -4.89
C GLY A 7 -9.63 2.43 -6.00
N GLY A 8 -9.61 1.15 -6.39
CA GLY A 8 -8.66 0.62 -7.38
C GLY A 8 -7.26 0.30 -6.85
N ILE A 9 -7.02 0.48 -5.55
CA ILE A 9 -5.77 0.12 -4.85
C ILE A 9 -5.97 -1.15 -4.04
N THR A 10 -4.94 -2.01 -4.02
CA THR A 10 -4.90 -3.20 -3.15
C THR A 10 -3.96 -2.99 -1.97
N PHE A 11 -4.45 -3.27 -0.77
CA PHE A 11 -3.71 -3.39 0.48
C PHE A 11 -3.48 -4.88 0.75
N TYR A 12 -2.21 -5.30 0.74
CA TYR A 12 -1.77 -6.65 1.04
C TYR A 12 -1.37 -6.73 2.52
N LEU A 13 -2.09 -7.54 3.29
CA LEU A 13 -1.81 -7.80 4.70
C LEU A 13 -1.18 -9.19 4.80
N LEU A 14 0.11 -9.22 5.11
CA LEU A 14 0.91 -10.44 5.17
C LEU A 14 0.87 -11.02 6.58
N GLU A 15 0.88 -12.34 6.67
CA GLU A 15 1.14 -13.05 7.92
C GLU A 15 2.65 -13.33 8.10
N PRO A 16 3.11 -13.63 9.32
CA PRO A 16 4.51 -13.98 9.56
C PRO A 16 4.96 -15.15 8.67
N GLY A 17 6.07 -14.95 7.95
CA GLY A 17 6.62 -15.94 7.01
C GLY A 17 6.03 -15.88 5.59
N GLU A 18 5.00 -15.06 5.36
CA GLU A 18 4.47 -14.89 4.00
C GLU A 18 5.38 -14.03 3.14
N SER A 19 5.47 -14.42 1.87
CA SER A 19 6.14 -13.62 0.84
C SER A 19 5.17 -12.59 0.27
N GLY A 20 5.69 -11.41 -0.06
CA GLY A 20 4.93 -10.39 -0.77
C GLY A 20 4.51 -10.84 -2.18
N PRO A 21 3.62 -10.09 -2.84
CA PRO A 21 3.21 -10.39 -4.21
C PRO A 21 4.42 -10.47 -5.15
N ASP A 22 4.48 -11.52 -5.97
CA ASP A 22 5.54 -11.72 -6.96
C ASP A 22 5.29 -10.82 -8.18
N LEU A 23 6.06 -9.75 -8.25
CA LEU A 23 5.95 -8.71 -9.28
C LEU A 23 6.29 -9.21 -10.69
N ASN A 24 6.95 -10.36 -10.83
CA ASN A 24 7.26 -10.95 -12.13
C ASN A 24 6.14 -11.86 -12.65
N LYS A 25 5.23 -12.30 -11.76
CA LYS A 25 4.11 -13.20 -12.10
C LYS A 25 2.76 -12.49 -12.09
N GLU A 26 2.62 -11.45 -11.27
CA GLU A 26 1.45 -10.59 -11.30
C GLU A 26 1.64 -9.57 -12.44
N TYR A 27 0.86 -9.68 -13.52
CA TYR A 27 0.72 -8.70 -14.63
C TYR A 27 0.26 -7.30 -14.17
N LEU A 28 0.28 -7.04 -12.87
CA LEU A 28 -0.34 -5.92 -12.23
C LEU A 28 0.70 -4.79 -12.21
N TYR A 29 0.63 -3.90 -13.19
CA TYR A 29 1.07 -2.50 -13.06
C TYR A 29 0.18 -1.72 -12.08
N ILE A 30 -0.34 -2.40 -11.05
CA ILE A 30 -1.33 -1.84 -10.14
C ILE A 30 -0.59 -1.30 -8.92
N PRO A 31 -0.80 -0.02 -8.58
CA PRO A 31 -0.30 0.56 -7.35
C PRO A 31 -0.93 -0.13 -6.14
N GLY A 32 -0.16 -0.27 -5.06
CA GLY A 32 -0.58 -1.05 -3.91
C GLY A 32 0.17 -0.70 -2.66
N TYR A 33 -0.33 -1.20 -1.54
CA TYR A 33 0.24 -1.04 -0.22
C TYR A 33 0.47 -2.41 0.39
N MET A 34 1.59 -2.60 1.07
CA MET A 34 1.96 -3.83 1.73
C MET A 34 2.19 -3.57 3.21
N ILE A 35 1.48 -4.33 4.04
CA ILE A 35 1.59 -4.33 5.50
C ILE A 35 2.20 -5.68 5.88
N LYS A 36 3.41 -5.63 6.44
CA LYS A 36 4.21 -6.84 6.69
C LYS A 36 4.67 -6.90 8.15
N PRO A 37 4.45 -8.02 8.86
CA PRO A 37 5.02 -8.23 10.17
C PRO A 37 6.53 -8.49 10.06
N VAL A 38 7.29 -7.91 10.97
CA VAL A 38 8.74 -8.10 11.12
C VAL A 38 9.07 -8.29 12.59
N ASP A 39 10.32 -8.66 12.88
CA ASP A 39 10.78 -8.67 14.27
C ASP A 39 10.65 -7.25 14.87
N GLY A 40 9.96 -7.15 16.02
CA GLY A 40 9.74 -5.89 16.71
C GLY A 40 8.56 -5.04 16.22
N GLY A 41 7.77 -5.47 15.22
CA GLY A 41 6.55 -4.74 14.84
C GLY A 41 6.08 -4.97 13.41
N TRP A 42 5.52 -3.92 12.81
CA TRP A 42 4.96 -3.96 11.46
C TRP A 42 5.62 -2.90 10.57
N LYS A 43 5.91 -3.26 9.32
CA LYS A 43 6.39 -2.35 8.28
C LYS A 43 5.32 -2.09 7.23
N THR A 44 5.36 -0.90 6.67
CA THR A 44 4.52 -0.50 5.55
C THR A 44 5.38 -0.16 4.34
N SER A 45 4.94 -0.59 3.17
CA SER A 45 5.56 -0.22 1.89
C SER A 45 4.49 0.09 0.86
N HIS A 46 4.74 1.05 -0.01
CA HIS A 46 3.88 1.30 -1.16
C HIS A 46 4.60 0.96 -2.46
N ARG A 47 3.80 0.74 -3.50
CA ARG A 47 4.25 0.67 -4.87
C ARG A 47 3.43 1.67 -5.67
N ALA A 48 4.09 2.69 -6.19
CA ALA A 48 3.46 3.68 -7.06
C ALA A 48 3.39 3.17 -8.51
N ILE A 49 2.49 3.73 -9.33
CA ILE A 49 2.33 3.37 -10.75
C ILE A 49 3.68 3.50 -11.51
N ASN A 50 4.45 4.53 -11.17
CA ASN A 50 5.69 4.88 -11.87
C ASN A 50 6.92 4.11 -11.36
N HIS A 51 6.78 3.31 -10.29
CA HIS A 51 7.88 2.57 -9.67
C HIS A 51 7.57 1.09 -9.63
N ARG A 52 8.48 0.26 -10.18
CA ARG A 52 8.28 -1.19 -10.16
C ARG A 52 8.47 -1.80 -8.78
N ASP A 53 9.31 -1.20 -7.94
CA ASP A 53 9.69 -1.76 -6.64
C ASP A 53 8.83 -1.25 -5.48
N TRP A 54 8.73 -2.07 -4.44
CA TRP A 54 8.16 -1.68 -3.16
C TRP A 54 9.10 -0.70 -2.46
N GLN A 55 8.59 0.48 -2.13
CA GLN A 55 9.31 1.51 -1.39
C GLN A 55 8.76 1.60 0.04
N PRO A 56 9.61 1.72 1.06
CA PRO A 56 9.14 1.93 2.42
C PRO A 56 8.37 3.25 2.51
N LEU A 57 7.20 3.22 3.18
CA LEU A 57 6.45 4.45 3.49
C LEU A 57 7.05 5.20 4.69
N SER A 58 7.73 4.47 5.57
CA SER A 58 8.34 5.02 6.79
C SER A 58 9.46 4.12 7.29
N ASP A 59 10.44 4.71 7.98
CA ASP A 59 11.51 3.99 8.67
C ASP A 59 11.08 3.43 10.02
N ARG A 60 9.92 3.86 10.55
CA ARG A 60 9.42 3.39 11.85
C ARG A 60 8.74 2.03 11.73
N LEU A 61 8.81 1.27 12.82
CA LEU A 61 7.98 0.08 13.02
C LEU A 61 6.70 0.48 13.76
N PHE A 62 5.58 -0.07 13.32
CA PHE A 62 4.29 0.09 13.98
C PHE A 62 4.06 -1.01 15.00
N SER A 63 3.32 -0.71 16.07
CA SER A 63 3.11 -1.65 17.17
C SER A 63 2.05 -2.70 16.83
N SER A 64 1.21 -2.44 15.83
CA SER A 64 0.15 -3.37 15.40
C SER A 64 -0.11 -3.30 13.89
N GLU A 65 -0.74 -4.36 13.37
CA GLU A 65 -1.22 -4.41 11.98
C GLU A 65 -2.18 -3.26 11.67
N ASN A 66 -3.09 -2.97 12.60
CA ASN A 66 -4.11 -1.94 12.42
C ASN A 66 -3.50 -0.53 12.35
N GLU A 67 -2.48 -0.26 13.18
CA GLU A 67 -1.74 1.00 13.14
C GLU A 67 -0.98 1.17 11.82
N ALA A 68 -0.30 0.11 11.36
CA ALA A 68 0.36 0.08 10.06
C ALA A 68 -0.62 0.27 8.89
N PHE A 69 -1.77 -0.41 8.95
CA PHE A 69 -2.83 -0.29 7.95
C PHE A 69 -3.39 1.13 7.89
N ASN A 70 -3.72 1.73 9.04
CA ASN A 70 -4.24 3.09 9.09
C ASN A 70 -3.25 4.09 8.51
N PHE A 71 -1.97 3.97 8.84
CA PHE A 71 -0.93 4.83 8.28
C PHE A 71 -0.81 4.70 6.75
N ALA A 72 -0.84 3.47 6.23
CA ALA A 72 -0.85 3.22 4.80
C ALA A 72 -2.11 3.78 4.11
N HIS A 73 -3.27 3.67 4.77
CA HIS A 73 -4.54 4.18 4.26
C HIS A 73 -4.60 5.70 4.25
N GLU A 74 -4.09 6.37 5.28
CA GLU A 74 -3.94 7.84 5.31
C GLU A 74 -3.08 8.33 4.15
N HIS A 75 -1.92 7.72 3.93
CA HIS A 75 -1.06 8.04 2.80
C HIS A 75 -1.77 7.88 1.45
N PHE A 76 -2.56 6.81 1.30
CA PHE A 76 -3.38 6.61 0.10
C PHE A 76 -4.40 7.74 -0.11
N LEU A 77 -5.09 8.18 0.94
CA LEU A 77 -6.06 9.27 0.86
C LEU A 77 -5.39 10.60 0.50
N GLU A 78 -4.18 10.85 1.00
CA GLU A 78 -3.39 12.03 0.64
C GLU A 78 -2.97 12.00 -0.84
N GLU A 79 -2.48 10.86 -1.32
CA GLU A 79 -2.11 10.67 -2.73
C GLU A 79 -3.31 10.82 -3.68
N GLN A 80 -4.47 10.26 -3.31
CA GLN A 80 -5.70 10.47 -4.06
C GLN A 80 -6.11 11.94 -4.11
N ARG A 81 -6.13 12.62 -2.95
CA ARG A 81 -6.46 14.05 -2.88
C ARG A 81 -5.51 14.91 -3.71
N ASN A 82 -4.21 14.60 -3.69
CA ASN A 82 -3.21 15.30 -4.50
C ASN A 82 -3.44 15.06 -6.00
N SER A 83 -3.75 13.82 -6.38
CA SER A 83 -4.08 13.47 -7.78
C SER A 83 -5.34 14.17 -8.27
N GLU A 84 -6.41 14.21 -7.46
CA GLU A 84 -7.66 14.92 -7.76
C GLU A 84 -7.46 16.45 -7.84
N ARG A 85 -6.59 17.01 -7.00
CA ARG A 85 -6.20 18.43 -7.06
C ARG A 85 -5.46 18.79 -8.34
N LEU A 86 -4.62 17.88 -8.84
CA LEU A 86 -3.86 18.07 -10.09
C LEU A 86 -4.73 17.87 -11.33
N LEU A 87 -5.87 17.17 -11.22
CA LEU A 87 -6.83 16.95 -12.29
C LEU A 87 -8.25 17.42 -11.87
N PRO A 88 -8.48 18.74 -11.74
CA PRO A 88 -9.77 19.26 -11.32
C PRO A 88 -10.82 19.02 -12.43
N GLY A 89 -11.53 17.89 -12.37
CA GLY A 89 -12.58 17.58 -13.33
C GLY A 89 -13.06 16.12 -13.40
N TRP A 90 -12.30 15.15 -12.88
CA TRP A 90 -12.73 13.75 -12.90
C TRP A 90 -13.57 13.41 -11.67
N LYS A 91 -14.86 13.77 -11.69
CA LYS A 91 -15.83 13.09 -10.82
C LYS A 91 -16.05 11.70 -11.40
N SER A 92 -15.67 10.66 -10.66
CA SER A 92 -16.11 9.29 -10.95
C SER A 92 -17.65 9.27 -10.99
N VAL A 93 -18.17 8.95 -12.17
CA VAL A 93 -19.61 8.73 -12.44
C VAL A 93 -20.06 7.44 -11.79
#